data_AF-A0A2G1X7H4-F1
#
_entry.id   AF-A0A2G1X7H4-F1
#
_cell.length_a   1.000
_cell.length_b   1.000
_cell.length_c   1.000
_cell.angle_alpha   90.00
_cell.angle_beta   90.00
_cell.angle_gamma   90.00
#
_symmetry.space_group_name_H-M   'P 1'
#
loop_
_entity.id
_entity.type
_entity.pdbx_description
1 polymer ?
#
loop_
_entity_poly.entity_id
_entity_poly.type
_entity_poly.pdbx_seq_one_letter_code
_entity_poly.pdbx_strand_id
1 'polypeptide(L)' 'MRSFSSPETHFEIVPSGSPPSVDGLSMTEPKFLKCSSCGAQVRIDGPDETQTTIDNLPHDRDCPQRGVASRYYEDRFVR' A
#
# COMPACT_ATOMS: atom_id res chain seq x y z
N MET A 1 -1.53 -10.32 -14.61
CA MET A 1 -1.45 -9.34 -13.49
C MET A 1 -2.70 -8.51 -13.51
N ARG A 2 -3.02 -7.83 -12.40
CA ARG A 2 -4.21 -6.96 -12.29
C ARG A 2 -3.74 -5.51 -12.17
N SER A 3 -4.45 -4.57 -12.80
CA SER A 3 -4.14 -3.14 -12.64
C SER A 3 -4.43 -2.65 -11.22
N PHE A 4 -3.57 -1.82 -10.64
CA PHE A 4 -3.85 -1.14 -9.37
C PHE A 4 -5.08 -0.22 -9.46
N SER A 5 -5.42 0.20 -10.67
CA SER A 5 -6.56 1.04 -10.97
C SER A 5 -7.81 0.25 -11.37
N SER A 6 -7.83 -1.08 -11.24
CA SER A 6 -9.05 -1.86 -11.52
C SER A 6 -10.08 -1.59 -10.42
N PRO A 7 -11.37 -1.44 -10.76
CA PRO A 7 -12.42 -1.15 -9.77
C PRO A 7 -12.62 -2.27 -8.75
N GLU A 8 -12.12 -3.48 -9.04
CA GLU A 8 -12.13 -4.61 -8.13
C GLU A 8 -10.89 -4.66 -7.20
N THR A 9 -9.98 -3.69 -7.29
CA THR A 9 -8.79 -3.59 -6.44
C THR A 9 -8.99 -2.49 -5.40
N HIS A 10 -8.92 -2.85 -4.12
CA HIS A 10 -9.26 -1.96 -3.02
C HIS A 10 -8.09 -1.78 -2.04
N PHE A 11 -7.80 -0.53 -1.71
CA PHE A 11 -6.80 -0.14 -0.71
C PHE A 11 -7.37 0.93 0.21
N GLU A 12 -6.86 0.97 1.43
CA GLU A 12 -7.24 1.92 2.46
C GLU A 12 -6.03 2.77 2.87
N ILE A 13 -6.28 4.06 3.09
CA ILE A 13 -5.37 4.93 3.81
C ILE A 13 -5.74 4.86 5.28
N VAL A 14 -4.83 4.34 6.10
CA VAL A 14 -5.01 4.18 7.54
C VAL A 14 -4.30 5.32 8.28
N PRO A 15 -5.01 6.12 9.08
CA PRO A 15 -4.40 7.17 9.89
C PRO A 15 -3.48 6.63 11.00
N SER A 16 -2.67 7.50 11.61
CA SER A 16 -1.81 7.14 12.74
C SER A 16 -2.59 6.50 13.89
N GLY A 17 -3.68 7.15 14.32
CA GLY A 17 -4.52 6.71 15.43
C GLY A 17 -3.84 6.76 16.80
N SER A 18 -2.55 7.10 16.88
CA SER A 18 -1.79 7.23 18.13
C SER A 18 -1.43 8.68 18.45
N PRO A 19 -1.18 9.03 19.72
CA PRO A 19 -0.70 10.36 20.08
C PRO A 19 0.65 10.68 19.41
N PRO A 20 0.92 11.96 19.06
CA PRO A 20 2.18 12.36 18.41
C PRO A 20 3.45 11.97 19.17
N SER A 21 3.37 11.79 20.48
CA SER A 21 4.50 11.35 21.31
C SER A 21 4.97 9.92 21.03
N VAL A 22 4.15 9.10 20.34
CA VAL A 22 4.46 7.69 20.06
C VAL A 22 5.19 7.53 18.73
N ASP A 23 4.74 8.25 17.70
CA ASP A 23 5.20 8.04 16.32
C ASP A 23 5.50 9.32 15.54
N GLY A 24 5.38 10.49 16.19
CA GLY A 24 5.67 11.79 15.61
C GLY A 24 4.59 12.35 14.68
N LEU A 25 3.43 11.71 14.56
CA LEU A 25 2.37 12.10 13.61
C LEU A 25 1.13 12.65 14.32
N SER A 26 0.38 13.51 13.65
CA SER A 26 -0.96 13.86 14.14
C SER A 26 -1.87 12.62 14.11
N MET A 27 -2.84 12.51 15.04
CA MET A 27 -3.68 11.30 15.15
C MET A 27 -4.44 10.97 13.87
N THR A 28 -4.82 12.00 13.11
CA THR A 28 -5.57 11.88 11.84
C THR A 28 -4.67 11.81 10.62
N GLU A 29 -3.35 11.88 10.80
CA GLU A 29 -2.40 11.86 9.69
C GLU A 29 -2.42 10.52 8.97
N PRO A 30 -2.51 10.49 7.63
CA PRO A 30 -2.26 9.29 6.84
C PRO A 30 -0.91 8.67 7.22
N LYS A 31 -0.94 7.42 7.71
CA LYS A 31 0.28 6.72 8.14
C LYS A 31 0.57 5.52 7.27
N PHE A 32 -0.44 4.73 6.95
CA PHE A 32 -0.27 3.50 6.18
C PHE A 32 -1.16 3.43 4.96
N LEU A 33 -0.64 2.79 3.92
CA LEU A 33 -1.43 2.25 2.83
C LEU A 33 -1.64 0.76 3.13
N LYS A 34 -2.89 0.30 3.08
CA LYS A 34 -3.29 -1.06 3.46
C LYS A 34 -4.11 -1.74 2.37
N CYS A 35 -3.85 -3.02 2.14
CA CYS A 35 -4.70 -3.90 1.32
C CYS A 35 -5.95 -4.31 2.11
N SER A 36 -7.13 -4.01 1.57
CA SER A 36 -8.40 -4.37 2.21
C SER A 36 -8.67 -5.88 2.24
N SER A 37 -8.04 -6.68 1.36
CA SER A 37 -8.28 -8.13 1.30
C SER A 37 -7.46 -8.96 2.29
N CYS A 38 -6.18 -8.63 2.48
CA CYS A 38 -5.27 -9.41 3.34
C CYS A 38 -4.71 -8.62 4.52
N GLY A 39 -4.98 -7.32 4.61
CA GLY A 39 -4.48 -6.47 5.68
C GLY A 39 -3.00 -6.10 5.59
N ALA A 40 -2.26 -6.60 4.60
CA ALA A 40 -0.89 -6.17 4.33
C ALA A 40 -0.82 -4.65 4.20
N GLN A 41 0.15 -4.03 4.87
CA GLN A 41 0.25 -2.57 4.92
C GLN A 41 1.70 -2.11 4.98
N VAL A 42 1.91 -0.89 4.53
CA VAL A 42 3.21 -0.22 4.47
C VAL A 42 3.07 1.25 4.83
N ARG A 43 4.15 1.84 5.36
CA ARG A 43 4.17 3.26 5.74
C ARG A 43 4.19 4.11 4.45
N ILE A 44 3.34 5.14 4.40
CA ILE A 44 3.25 6.07 3.25
C ILE A 44 4.48 6.98 3.26
N ASP A 45 4.68 7.68 4.38
CA ASP A 45 5.78 8.62 4.59
C ASP A 45 6.56 8.25 5.86
N GLY A 46 7.87 8.06 5.73
CA GLY A 46 8.79 7.77 6.82
C GLY A 46 9.99 8.71 6.80
N PRO A 47 10.84 8.69 7.85
CA PRO A 47 12.07 9.49 7.91
C PRO A 47 13.03 9.20 6.75
N ASP A 48 12.91 8.04 6.12
CA ASP A 48 13.72 7.61 4.97
C ASP A 48 13.02 7.86 3.61
N GLU A 49 12.00 8.74 3.52
CA GLU A 49 11.14 8.94 2.33
C GLU A 49 10.21 7.74 2.00
N THR A 50 9.43 7.83 0.92
CA THR A 50 8.50 6.77 0.49
C THR A 50 9.26 5.50 0.10
N GLN A 51 9.24 4.50 0.98
CA GLN A 51 10.01 3.26 0.80
C GLN A 51 9.35 2.23 -0.13
N THR A 52 8.09 2.42 -0.50
CA THR A 52 7.32 1.38 -1.21
C THR A 52 6.08 1.92 -1.91
N THR A 53 5.56 1.14 -2.84
CA THR A 53 4.42 1.44 -3.70
C THR A 53 3.34 0.35 -3.57
N ILE A 54 2.15 0.60 -4.11
CA ILE A 54 1.00 -0.32 -4.06
C ILE A 54 1.35 -1.74 -4.55
N ASP A 55 2.15 -1.83 -5.61
CA ASP A 55 2.64 -3.06 -6.24
C ASP A 55 3.66 -3.84 -5.39
N ASN A 56 4.26 -3.19 -4.39
CA ASN A 56 5.25 -3.78 -3.49
C ASN A 56 4.69 -4.07 -2.08
N LEU A 57 3.37 -4.00 -1.90
CA LEU A 57 2.73 -4.40 -0.64
C LEU A 57 3.09 -5.86 -0.29
N PRO A 58 3.47 -6.16 0.97
CA PRO A 58 3.86 -7.50 1.41
C PRO A 58 2.61 -8.38 1.60
N HIS A 59 1.93 -8.69 0.50
CA HIS A 59 0.71 -9.48 0.50
C HIS A 59 0.91 -10.90 1.03
N ASP A 60 -0.12 -11.41 1.70
CA ASP A 60 -0.24 -12.85 1.93
C ASP A 60 -0.17 -13.62 0.61
N ARG A 61 0.40 -14.83 0.68
CA ARG A 61 0.60 -15.69 -0.50
C ARG A 61 -0.66 -15.87 -1.33
N ASP A 62 -1.80 -16.04 -0.66
CA ASP A 62 -3.07 -16.42 -1.27
C ASP A 62 -4.01 -15.20 -1.44
N CYS A 63 -3.49 -13.97 -1.32
CA CYS A 63 -4.27 -12.75 -1.46
C CYS A 63 -4.75 -12.54 -2.91
N PRO A 64 -6.05 -12.25 -3.15
CA PRO A 64 -6.59 -12.05 -4.50
C PRO A 64 -6.07 -10.78 -5.18
N GLN A 65 -5.51 -9.84 -4.42
CA GLN A 65 -4.87 -8.62 -4.91
C GLN A 65 -3.34 -8.76 -5.00
N ARG A 66 -2.77 -9.95 -4.77
CA ARG A 66 -1.33 -10.19 -4.94
C ARG A 66 -0.95 -10.07 -6.41
N GLY A 67 0.13 -9.33 -6.70
CA GLY A 67 0.58 -9.10 -8.08
C GLY A 67 -0.25 -8.06 -8.84
N VAL A 68 -0.74 -7.07 -8.10
CA VAL A 68 -1.25 -5.84 -8.70
C VAL A 68 -0.07 -5.07 -9.29
N ALA A 69 -0.12 -4.74 -10.58
CA ALA A 69 0.92 -4.01 -11.29
C ALA A 69 0.31 -2.84 -12.08
N SER A 70 1.13 -1.83 -12.40
CA SER A 70 0.70 -0.80 -13.34
C SER A 70 0.76 -1.30 -14.78
N ARG A 71 -0.07 -0.74 -15.68
CA ARG A 71 0.03 -1.04 -17.12
C ARG A 71 1.44 -0.76 -17.66
N TYR A 72 2.06 0.32 -17.21
CA TYR A 72 3.44 0.66 -17.57
C TYR A 72 4.42 -0.44 -17.16
N TYR A 73 4.31 -0.97 -15.94
CA TYR A 73 5.18 -2.04 -15.44
C TYR A 73 4.99 -3.32 -16.26
N GLU A 74 3.74 -3.71 -16.52
CA GLU A 74 3.42 -4.87 -17.35
C GLU A 74 4.04 -4.75 -18.76
N ASP A 75 3.89 -3.59 -19.41
CA ASP A 75 4.43 -3.36 -20.75
C ASP A 75 5.97 -3.30 -20.82
N ARG A 76 6.64 -2.90 -19.74
CA ARG A 76 8.11 -2.69 -19.73
C ARG A 76 8.92 -3.86 -19.20
N PHE A 77 8.36 -4.66 -18.28
CA PHE A 77 9.16 -5.62 -17.50
C PHE A 77 8.61 -7.05 -17.51
N VAL A 78 7.40 -7.28 -18.02
CA VAL A 78 6.75 -8.60 -18.04
C VAL A 78 6.67 -9.16 -19.46
N ARG A 79 6.28 -8.31 -20.42
CA ARG A 79 6.14 -8.67 -21.83
C ARG A 79 7.48 -8.90 -22.53
#